data_AF-A0AAV0VKW2-F1
#
_entry.id   AF-A0AAV0VKW2-F1
#
_cell.length_a   1.000
_cell.length_b   1.000
_cell.length_c   1.000
_cell.angle_alpha   90.00
_cell.angle_beta   90.00
_cell.angle_gamma   90.00
#
_symmetry.space_group_name_H-M   'P 1'
#
loop_
_entity.id
_entity.type
_entity.pdbx_description
1 polymer ?
#
loop_
_entity_poly.entity_id
_entity_poly.type
_entity_poly.pdbx_seq_one_letter_code
_entity_poly.pdbx_strand_id
1 'polypeptide(L)'
;MDLDISASMLNGLLSFLNDYRNTGFKSAKTTAKDLAEAIGVSADFKKIRIRNKKKTFSYETQDEPSKNEETIFYQDYFLTIVDQAIVSMNMRFSQLETFNNNFGFLYRISKIKFMEKEELRKCCHDLQNGLTDGELKDIDGYELYEELLIFCTIISEETTAFQALSVLKKCCGSFPNISIALRIILSIPVTSAGAERSFSKLKIIKNYLRSTLSQCKLTSLATLSIEQKITDSLDFSELIAIFAAAKARKKQF
;
A
#
# COMPACT_ATOMS: atom_id res chain seq x y z
N MET A 1 -6.15 -5.38 15.21
CA MET A 1 -6.60 -5.75 13.84
C MET A 1 -6.21 -7.20 13.67
N ASP A 2 -7.17 -8.11 13.52
CA ASP A 2 -6.84 -9.52 13.30
C ASP A 2 -6.56 -9.74 11.81
N LEU A 3 -5.35 -10.19 11.51
CA LEU A 3 -4.86 -10.31 10.14
C LEU A 3 -5.60 -11.43 9.39
N ASP A 4 -6.08 -12.46 10.09
CA ASP A 4 -6.84 -13.57 9.49
C ASP A 4 -8.23 -13.15 9.02
N ILE A 5 -8.93 -12.34 9.81
CA ILE A 5 -10.24 -11.80 9.42
C ILE A 5 -10.07 -10.91 8.19
N SER A 6 -8.99 -10.12 8.16
CA SER A 6 -8.69 -9.26 7.01
C SER A 6 -8.39 -10.09 5.77
N ALA A 7 -7.64 -11.19 5.90
CA ALA A 7 -7.32 -12.09 4.80
C ALA A 7 -8.56 -12.82 4.27
N SER A 8 -9.47 -13.27 5.14
CA SER A 8 -10.71 -13.93 4.72
C SER A 8 -11.65 -12.99 3.97
N MET A 9 -11.78 -11.75 4.43
CA MET A 9 -12.58 -10.73 3.74
C MET A 9 -12.01 -10.39 2.35
N LEU A 10 -10.68 -10.33 2.21
CA LEU A 10 -10.02 -10.10 0.91
C LEU A 10 -10.24 -11.26 -0.06
N ASN A 11 -10.19 -12.50 0.42
CA ASN A 11 -10.52 -13.68 -0.39
C ASN A 11 -11.98 -13.65 -0.87
N GLY A 12 -12.92 -13.26 0.00
CA GLY A 12 -14.31 -13.07 -0.39
C GLY A 12 -14.48 -12.02 -1.48
N LEU A 13 -13.77 -10.89 -1.37
CA LEU A 13 -13.78 -9.83 -2.39
C LEU A 13 -13.19 -10.31 -3.73
N LEU A 14 -12.10 -11.08 -3.71
CA LEU A 14 -11.51 -11.64 -4.92
C LEU A 14 -12.44 -12.62 -5.62
N SER A 15 -13.13 -13.49 -4.87
CA SER A 15 -14.16 -14.37 -5.43
C SER A 15 -15.25 -13.54 -6.11
N PHE A 16 -15.77 -12.53 -5.42
CA PHE A 16 -16.77 -11.62 -5.96
C PHE A 16 -16.32 -10.95 -7.26
N LEU A 17 -15.09 -10.43 -7.33
CA LEU A 17 -14.58 -9.77 -8.53
C LEU A 17 -14.44 -10.74 -9.72
N ASN A 18 -14.02 -11.98 -9.47
CA ASN A 18 -13.95 -13.02 -10.51
C ASN A 18 -15.35 -13.39 -11.03
N ASP A 19 -16.34 -13.50 -10.15
CA ASP A 19 -17.72 -13.77 -10.54
C ASP A 19 -18.34 -12.57 -11.28
N TYR A 20 -18.03 -11.35 -10.83
CA TYR A 20 -18.47 -10.10 -11.43
C TYR A 20 -17.89 -9.89 -12.82
N ARG A 21 -16.66 -10.35 -13.07
CA ARG A 21 -16.07 -10.36 -14.41
C ARG A 21 -16.93 -11.12 -15.42
N ASN A 22 -17.51 -12.25 -15.01
CA ASN A 22 -18.28 -13.12 -15.89
C ASN A 22 -19.77 -12.74 -16.00
N THR A 23 -20.37 -12.25 -14.91
CA THR A 23 -21.83 -12.03 -14.80
C THR A 23 -22.23 -10.58 -14.63
N GLY A 24 -21.30 -9.73 -14.17
CA GLY A 24 -21.56 -8.37 -13.71
C GLY A 24 -21.95 -7.41 -14.82
N PHE A 25 -21.53 -7.66 -16.06
CA PHE A 25 -21.83 -6.75 -17.18
C PHE A 25 -23.34 -6.57 -17.43
N LYS A 26 -24.11 -7.66 -17.34
CA LYS A 26 -25.57 -7.60 -17.54
C LYS A 26 -26.24 -6.79 -16.44
N SER A 27 -25.84 -7.02 -15.19
CA SER A 27 -26.36 -6.28 -14.03
C SER A 27 -25.98 -4.79 -14.09
N ALA A 28 -24.73 -4.48 -14.43
CA ALA A 28 -24.24 -3.12 -14.62
C ALA A 28 -24.99 -2.38 -15.74
N LYS A 29 -25.34 -3.09 -16.83
CA LYS A 29 -26.11 -2.52 -17.93
C LYS A 29 -27.54 -2.16 -17.51
N THR A 30 -28.21 -3.03 -16.75
CA THR A 30 -29.57 -2.76 -16.27
C THR A 30 -29.59 -1.57 -15.32
N THR A 31 -28.71 -1.57 -14.31
CA THR A 31 -28.60 -0.45 -13.36
C THR A 31 -28.24 0.88 -14.03
N ALA A 32 -27.37 0.86 -15.04
CA ALA A 32 -27.04 2.05 -15.82
C ALA A 32 -28.24 2.57 -16.64
N LYS A 33 -29.09 1.68 -17.18
CA LYS A 33 -30.32 2.06 -17.87
C LYS A 33 -31.32 2.71 -16.93
N ASP A 34 -31.55 2.11 -15.76
CA ASP A 34 -32.48 2.64 -14.76
C ASP A 34 -32.05 4.05 -14.30
N LEU A 35 -30.75 4.26 -14.10
CA LEU A 35 -30.19 5.58 -13.77
C LEU A 35 -30.32 6.59 -14.91
N ALA A 36 -30.11 6.16 -16.16
CA ALA A 36 -30.26 7.02 -17.33
C ALA A 36 -31.71 7.47 -17.52
N GLU A 37 -32.68 6.57 -17.32
CA GLU A 37 -34.11 6.89 -17.34
C GLU A 37 -34.48 7.88 -16.23
N ALA A 38 -33.97 7.68 -15.01
CA ALA A 38 -34.21 8.60 -13.89
C ALA A 38 -33.69 10.02 -14.14
N ILE A 39 -32.60 10.16 -14.92
CA ILE A 39 -31.97 11.45 -15.25
C ILE A 39 -32.51 12.01 -16.59
N GLY A 40 -33.33 11.26 -17.33
CA GLY A 40 -33.89 11.66 -18.61
C GLY A 40 -32.89 11.68 -19.78
N VAL A 41 -31.86 10.82 -19.71
CA VAL A 41 -30.79 10.72 -20.73
C VAL A 41 -30.95 9.43 -21.53
N SER A 42 -30.67 9.46 -22.84
CA SER A 42 -30.70 8.28 -23.70
C SER A 42 -29.62 7.26 -23.30
N ALA A 43 -30.03 6.01 -23.04
CA ALA A 43 -29.16 4.92 -22.59
C ALA A 43 -28.45 4.15 -23.74
N ASP A 44 -28.07 4.86 -24.81
CA ASP A 44 -27.45 4.28 -25.98
C ASP A 44 -25.92 4.33 -25.91
N PHE A 45 -25.26 3.30 -26.47
CA PHE A 45 -23.80 3.30 -26.60
C PHE A 45 -23.35 4.36 -27.62
N LYS A 46 -22.20 4.99 -27.33
CA LYS A 46 -21.65 6.02 -28.20
C LYS A 46 -21.10 5.38 -29.48
N LYS A 47 -21.68 5.74 -30.62
CA LYS A 47 -21.19 5.32 -31.94
C LYS A 47 -19.82 5.92 -32.22
N ILE A 48 -18.82 5.06 -32.45
CA ILE A 48 -17.47 5.49 -32.83
C ILE A 48 -17.38 5.51 -34.35
N ARG A 49 -16.86 6.59 -34.93
CA ARG A 49 -16.62 6.68 -36.37
C ARG A 49 -15.51 5.71 -36.78
N ILE A 50 -15.84 4.72 -37.61
CA ILE A 50 -14.86 3.81 -38.21
C ILE A 50 -14.14 4.54 -39.35
N ARG A 51 -12.81 4.58 -39.32
CA ARG A 51 -11.98 5.19 -40.37
C ARG A 51 -11.53 4.12 -41.35
N ASN A 52 -12.11 4.11 -42.55
CA ASN A 52 -11.68 3.21 -43.61
C ASN A 52 -10.36 3.71 -44.21
N LYS A 53 -9.34 2.84 -44.22
CA LYS A 53 -8.11 3.10 -44.98
C LYS A 53 -8.36 2.83 -46.46
N LYS A 54 -7.77 3.65 -47.33
CA LYS A 54 -7.86 3.49 -48.78
C LYS A 54 -7.07 2.24 -49.16
N LYS A 55 -7.70 1.31 -49.88
CA LYS A 55 -7.04 0.10 -50.39
C LYS A 55 -6.19 0.43 -51.62
N THR A 56 -5.07 -0.27 -51.78
CA THR A 56 -4.23 -0.21 -52.97
C THR A 56 -4.59 -1.27 -53.99
N PHE A 57 -5.05 -2.45 -53.53
CA PHE A 57 -5.38 -3.58 -54.39
C PHE A 57 -6.75 -4.19 -54.06
N SER A 58 -7.42 -4.75 -55.08
CA SER A 58 -8.79 -5.28 -54.96
C SER A 58 -8.88 -6.61 -54.21
N TYR A 59 -7.77 -7.36 -54.09
CA TYR A 59 -7.70 -8.63 -53.35
C TYR A 59 -7.41 -8.46 -51.85
N GLU A 60 -7.11 -7.24 -51.39
CA GLU A 60 -6.92 -6.98 -49.96
C GLU A 60 -8.25 -7.17 -49.22
N THR A 61 -8.33 -8.19 -48.36
CA THR A 61 -9.47 -8.41 -47.45
C THR A 61 -9.65 -7.18 -46.56
N GLN A 62 -10.89 -6.76 -46.29
CA GLN A 62 -11.10 -5.75 -45.26
C GLN A 62 -10.79 -6.38 -43.90
N ASP A 63 -9.84 -5.83 -43.16
CA ASP A 63 -9.85 -5.92 -41.70
C ASP A 63 -11.04 -5.07 -41.21
N GLU A 64 -12.27 -5.57 -41.37
CA GLU A 64 -13.43 -4.93 -40.74
C GLU A 64 -13.40 -5.29 -39.25
N PRO A 65 -13.27 -4.32 -38.33
CA PRO A 65 -13.57 -4.56 -36.94
C PRO A 65 -15.11 -4.58 -36.85
N SER A 66 -15.74 -5.70 -37.21
CA SER A 66 -17.16 -5.94 -36.96
C SER A 66 -17.36 -6.23 -35.48
N LYS A 67 -17.17 -5.20 -34.64
CA LYS A 67 -17.51 -5.26 -33.22
C LYS A 67 -18.70 -4.33 -32.97
N ASN A 68 -19.79 -4.90 -32.45
CA ASN A 68 -20.91 -4.14 -31.89
C ASN A 68 -20.37 -3.12 -30.88
N GLU A 69 -20.98 -1.93 -30.81
CA GLU A 69 -20.58 -0.88 -29.86
C GLU A 69 -20.57 -1.39 -28.41
N GLU A 70 -21.51 -2.28 -28.09
CA GLU A 70 -21.58 -2.99 -26.82
C GLU A 70 -20.39 -3.93 -26.57
N THR A 71 -19.90 -4.65 -27.60
CA THR A 71 -18.76 -5.56 -27.43
C THR A 71 -17.43 -4.80 -27.31
N ILE A 72 -17.31 -3.65 -27.97
CA ILE A 72 -16.17 -2.73 -27.78
C ILE A 72 -16.16 -2.22 -26.35
N PHE A 73 -17.28 -1.70 -25.84
CA PHE A 73 -17.35 -1.21 -24.46
C PHE A 73 -17.09 -2.32 -23.44
N TYR A 74 -17.62 -3.52 -23.68
CA TYR A 74 -17.35 -4.68 -22.83
C TYR A 74 -15.86 -5.05 -22.79
N GLN A 75 -15.18 -5.09 -23.93
CA GLN A 75 -13.77 -5.51 -24.02
C GLN A 75 -12.80 -4.43 -23.59
N ASP A 76 -12.96 -3.21 -24.10
CA ASP A 76 -11.97 -2.13 -23.96
C ASP A 76 -12.13 -1.32 -22.67
N TYR A 77 -13.30 -1.44 -22.00
CA TYR A 77 -13.58 -0.70 -20.78
C TYR A 77 -13.93 -1.63 -19.62
N PHE A 78 -15.01 -2.41 -19.73
CA PHE A 78 -15.50 -3.22 -18.61
C PHE A 78 -14.46 -4.27 -18.18
N LEU A 79 -14.01 -5.12 -19.12
CA LEU A 79 -13.01 -6.15 -18.82
C LEU A 79 -11.69 -5.51 -18.38
N THR A 80 -11.22 -4.44 -19.03
CA THR A 80 -9.98 -3.78 -18.64
C THR A 80 -10.01 -3.27 -17.19
N ILE A 81 -11.13 -2.68 -16.75
CA ILE A 81 -11.27 -2.19 -15.37
C ILE A 81 -11.34 -3.33 -14.36
N VAL A 82 -12.16 -4.35 -14.63
CA VAL A 82 -12.32 -5.49 -13.71
C VAL A 82 -11.03 -6.29 -13.63
N ASP A 83 -10.36 -6.53 -14.76
CA ASP A 83 -9.08 -7.24 -14.82
C ASP A 83 -7.99 -6.45 -14.09
N GLN A 84 -7.93 -5.13 -14.28
CA GLN A 84 -6.99 -4.30 -13.53
C GLN A 84 -7.27 -4.33 -12.03
N ALA A 85 -8.54 -4.32 -11.61
CA ALA A 85 -8.92 -4.44 -10.21
C ALA A 85 -8.49 -5.81 -9.64
N ILE A 86 -8.77 -6.91 -10.33
CA ILE A 86 -8.37 -8.26 -9.94
C ILE A 86 -6.85 -8.36 -9.81
N VAL A 87 -6.11 -7.93 -10.84
CA VAL A 87 -4.64 -7.96 -10.84
C VAL A 87 -4.07 -7.13 -9.67
N SER A 88 -4.58 -5.92 -9.47
CA SER A 88 -4.11 -5.05 -8.38
C SER A 88 -4.39 -5.64 -6.99
N MET A 89 -5.54 -6.28 -6.80
CA MET A 89 -5.91 -6.93 -5.54
C MET A 89 -5.07 -8.17 -5.30
N ASN A 90 -4.86 -9.00 -6.33
CA ASN A 90 -3.99 -10.18 -6.23
C ASN A 90 -2.54 -9.81 -5.88
N MET A 91 -1.97 -8.80 -6.55
CA MET A 91 -0.61 -8.33 -6.25
C MET A 91 -0.49 -7.80 -4.82
N ARG A 92 -1.49 -7.04 -4.35
CA ARG A 92 -1.46 -6.49 -2.99
C ARG A 92 -1.67 -7.58 -1.94
N PHE A 93 -2.51 -8.57 -2.24
CA PHE A 93 -2.80 -9.66 -1.32
C PHE A 93 -1.62 -10.63 -1.18
N SER A 94 -0.91 -10.95 -2.27
CA SER A 94 0.29 -11.80 -2.19
C SER A 94 1.39 -11.18 -1.32
N GLN A 95 1.52 -9.85 -1.36
CA GLN A 95 2.41 -9.11 -0.48
C GLN A 95 1.95 -9.19 0.99
N LEU A 96 0.65 -9.05 1.25
CA LEU A 96 0.08 -9.18 2.60
C LEU A 96 0.25 -10.61 3.14
N GLU A 97 0.06 -11.63 2.30
CA GLU A 97 0.22 -13.04 2.66
C GLU A 97 1.68 -13.36 2.99
N THR A 98 2.62 -12.91 2.16
CA THR A 98 4.05 -13.03 2.43
C THR A 98 4.43 -12.34 3.75
N PHE A 99 3.88 -11.15 3.99
CA PHE A 99 4.07 -10.43 5.25
C PHE A 99 3.47 -11.19 6.44
N ASN A 100 2.26 -11.75 6.30
CA ASN A 100 1.61 -12.55 7.34
C ASN A 100 2.41 -13.84 7.64
N ASN A 101 2.97 -14.48 6.62
CA ASN A 101 3.78 -15.67 6.81
C ASN A 101 5.07 -15.36 7.60
N ASN A 102 5.71 -14.24 7.30
CA ASN A 102 6.97 -13.86 7.97
C ASN A 102 6.74 -13.27 9.37
N PHE A 103 5.68 -12.47 9.56
CA PHE A 103 5.50 -11.64 10.76
C PHE A 103 4.21 -11.95 11.54
N GLY A 104 3.30 -12.77 11.02
CA GLY A 104 1.98 -13.01 11.60
C GLY A 104 2.02 -13.61 12.99
N PHE A 105 3.01 -14.47 13.28
CA PHE A 105 3.18 -15.05 14.61
C PHE A 105 3.51 -13.99 15.69
N LEU A 106 4.22 -12.91 15.32
CA LEU A 106 4.52 -11.78 16.21
C LEU A 106 3.33 -10.84 16.43
N TYR A 107 2.29 -10.89 15.60
CA TYR A 107 1.02 -10.24 15.95
C TYR A 107 0.25 -11.03 17.02
N ARG A 108 0.57 -12.32 17.18
CA ARG A 108 -0.09 -13.27 18.07
C ARG A 108 0.82 -13.76 19.17
N ILE A 109 1.63 -12.86 19.76
CA ILE A 109 2.61 -13.21 20.81
C ILE A 109 1.98 -14.05 21.91
N SER A 110 0.74 -13.72 22.31
CA SER A 110 0.04 -14.45 23.36
C SER A 110 -0.32 -15.89 22.97
N LYS A 111 -0.53 -16.18 21.67
CA LYS A 111 -0.83 -17.52 21.15
C LYS A 111 0.42 -18.36 20.89
N ILE A 112 1.62 -17.76 20.88
CA ILE A 112 2.89 -18.48 20.70
C ILE A 112 3.07 -19.57 21.76
N LYS A 113 2.55 -19.37 22.98
CA LYS A 113 2.56 -20.38 24.06
C LYS A 113 1.95 -21.72 23.66
N PHE A 114 0.98 -21.72 22.75
CA PHE A 114 0.24 -22.89 22.32
C PHE A 114 0.76 -23.47 20.99
N MET A 115 1.75 -22.82 20.37
CA MET A 115 2.33 -23.25 19.11
C MET A 115 3.34 -24.38 19.33
N GLU A 116 3.48 -25.28 18.35
CA GLU A 116 4.48 -26.33 18.42
C GLU A 116 5.89 -25.73 18.37
N LYS A 117 6.81 -26.24 19.20
CA LYS A 117 8.18 -25.71 19.30
C LYS A 117 8.94 -25.76 17.96
N GLU A 118 8.72 -26.83 17.19
CA GLU A 118 9.33 -27.00 15.86
C GLU A 118 8.78 -25.99 14.84
N GLU A 119 7.47 -25.70 14.89
CA GLU A 119 6.86 -24.67 14.03
C GLU A 119 7.38 -23.28 14.38
N LEU A 120 7.44 -22.94 15.67
CA LEU A 120 7.96 -21.65 16.12
C LEU A 120 9.41 -21.43 15.68
N ARG A 121 10.24 -22.48 15.78
CA ARG A 121 11.64 -22.44 15.36
C ARG A 121 11.77 -22.18 13.85
N LYS A 122 10.92 -22.83 13.04
CA LYS A 122 10.84 -22.56 11.59
C LYS A 122 10.47 -21.11 11.31
N CYS A 123 9.40 -20.60 11.94
CA CYS A 123 8.98 -19.21 11.77
C CYS A 123 10.08 -18.19 12.14
N CYS A 124 10.85 -18.45 13.22
CA CYS A 124 11.97 -17.59 13.61
C CYS A 124 13.10 -17.60 12.58
N HIS A 125 13.38 -18.77 11.99
CA HIS A 125 14.39 -18.90 10.95
C HIS A 125 13.94 -18.27 9.61
N ASP A 126 12.67 -18.46 9.24
CA ASP A 126 12.06 -17.81 8.07
C ASP A 126 12.09 -16.28 8.20
N LEU A 127 11.83 -15.76 9.41
CA LEU A 127 11.94 -14.33 9.69
C LEU A 127 13.39 -13.83 9.57
N GLN A 128 14.37 -14.56 10.11
CA GLN A 128 15.78 -14.22 9.91
C GLN A 128 16.11 -14.16 8.42
N ASN A 129 15.70 -15.15 7.64
CA ASN A 129 15.94 -15.19 6.20
C ASN A 129 15.28 -14.00 5.48
N GLY A 130 14.07 -13.62 5.88
CA GLY A 130 13.38 -12.45 5.34
C GLY A 130 14.00 -11.09 5.73
N LEU A 131 14.84 -11.05 6.76
CA LEU A 131 15.55 -9.87 7.27
C LEU A 131 17.07 -9.94 7.08
N THR A 132 17.53 -10.83 6.20
CA THR A 132 18.95 -10.96 5.84
C THR A 132 19.17 -10.30 4.49
N ASP A 133 20.13 -9.38 4.40
CA ASP A 133 20.60 -8.79 3.15
C ASP A 133 22.10 -9.06 2.98
N GLY A 134 22.42 -10.02 2.11
CA GLY A 134 23.78 -10.51 1.91
C GLY A 134 24.34 -11.19 3.18
N GLU A 135 25.38 -10.60 3.77
CA GLU A 135 26.02 -11.11 5.00
C GLU A 135 25.48 -10.46 6.28
N LEU A 136 24.64 -9.42 6.16
CA LEU A 136 24.07 -8.70 7.30
C LEU A 136 22.70 -9.28 7.65
N LYS A 137 22.52 -9.65 8.91
CA LYS A 137 21.25 -10.08 9.48
C LYS A 137 20.82 -9.08 10.56
N ASP A 138 19.57 -8.63 10.50
CA ASP A 138 19.01 -7.75 11.54
C ASP A 138 18.69 -8.50 12.84
N ILE A 139 18.46 -9.83 12.74
CA ILE A 139 17.99 -10.68 13.83
C ILE A 139 18.67 -12.05 13.73
N ASP A 140 18.96 -12.66 14.88
CA ASP A 140 19.33 -14.08 14.95
C ASP A 140 18.10 -14.94 15.27
N GLY A 141 17.75 -15.87 14.39
CA GLY A 141 16.55 -16.70 14.51
C GLY A 141 16.63 -17.71 15.66
N TYR A 142 17.83 -18.16 16.05
CA TYR A 142 18.00 -19.05 17.21
C TYR A 142 17.81 -18.26 18.51
N GLU A 143 18.47 -17.11 18.63
CA GLU A 143 18.31 -16.23 19.80
C GLU A 143 16.87 -15.72 19.93
N LEU A 144 16.23 -15.33 18.82
CA LEU A 144 14.83 -14.93 18.79
C LEU A 144 13.91 -16.02 19.36
N TYR A 145 14.15 -17.28 18.98
CA TYR A 145 13.37 -18.41 19.48
C TYR A 145 13.52 -18.58 21.01
N GLU A 146 14.75 -18.54 21.52
CA GLU A 146 15.00 -18.64 22.97
C GLU A 146 14.40 -17.47 23.75
N GLU A 147 14.60 -16.25 23.23
CA GLU A 147 14.00 -15.05 23.78
C GLU A 147 12.47 -15.17 23.85
N LEU A 148 11.82 -15.66 22.78
CA LEU A 148 10.36 -15.76 22.71
C LEU A 148 9.80 -16.76 23.71
N LEU A 149 10.48 -17.89 23.92
CA LEU A 149 10.09 -18.86 24.93
C LEU A 149 10.07 -18.23 26.33
N ILE A 150 11.13 -17.49 26.68
CA ILE A 150 11.24 -16.83 27.98
C ILE A 150 10.23 -15.69 28.08
N PHE A 151 10.15 -14.84 27.07
CA PHE A 151 9.30 -13.66 27.05
C PHE A 151 7.81 -14.03 27.16
N CYS A 152 7.40 -15.14 26.52
CA CYS A 152 6.04 -15.65 26.67
C CYS A 152 5.69 -15.99 28.13
N THR A 153 6.62 -16.50 28.93
CA THR A 153 6.34 -16.80 30.36
C THR A 153 6.04 -15.55 31.20
N ILE A 154 6.58 -14.39 30.79
CA ILE A 154 6.47 -13.11 31.51
C ILE A 154 5.14 -12.40 31.16
N ILE A 155 4.55 -12.73 30.02
CA ILE A 155 3.44 -12.00 29.43
C ILE A 155 2.07 -12.65 29.71
N SER A 156 1.04 -11.81 29.89
CA SER A 156 -0.36 -12.23 29.98
C SER A 156 -0.99 -12.58 28.62
N GLU A 157 -2.04 -13.41 28.65
CA GLU A 157 -2.65 -14.05 27.47
C GLU A 157 -3.37 -13.09 26.49
N GLU A 158 -3.53 -11.80 26.82
CA GLU A 158 -4.24 -10.81 25.98
C GLU A 158 -3.38 -9.62 25.55
N THR A 159 -2.06 -9.79 25.49
CA THR A 159 -1.14 -8.70 25.14
C THR A 159 -1.05 -8.46 23.63
N THR A 160 -1.29 -7.21 23.25
CA THR A 160 -1.04 -6.77 21.86
C THR A 160 0.46 -6.54 21.62
N ALA A 161 0.94 -6.67 20.39
CA ALA A 161 2.33 -6.38 20.00
C ALA A 161 2.85 -5.02 20.51
N PHE A 162 2.02 -3.98 20.51
CA PHE A 162 2.37 -2.66 21.06
C PHE A 162 2.57 -2.70 22.59
N GLN A 163 1.72 -3.42 23.31
CA GLN A 163 1.86 -3.60 24.76
C GLN A 163 3.12 -4.42 25.08
N ALA A 164 3.39 -5.47 24.31
CA ALA A 164 4.61 -6.25 24.41
C ALA A 164 5.87 -5.36 24.26
N LEU A 165 5.90 -4.46 23.27
CA LEU A 165 7.00 -3.51 23.11
C LEU A 165 7.13 -2.56 24.32
N SER A 166 6.02 -2.14 24.93
CA SER A 166 6.06 -1.29 26.13
C SER A 166 6.61 -2.01 27.36
N VAL A 167 6.36 -3.32 27.48
CA VAL A 167 6.96 -4.18 28.52
C VAL A 167 8.46 -4.31 28.27
N LEU A 168 8.86 -4.59 27.03
CA LEU A 168 10.27 -4.72 26.66
C LEU A 168 11.11 -3.48 26.96
N LYS A 169 10.54 -2.28 26.80
CA LYS A 169 11.21 -1.03 27.17
C LYS A 169 11.55 -0.96 28.66
N LYS A 170 10.79 -1.61 29.53
CA LYS A 170 11.06 -1.69 30.98
C LYS A 170 12.09 -2.75 31.33
N CYS A 171 12.31 -3.73 30.45
CA CYS A 171 13.23 -4.84 30.65
C CYS A 171 14.70 -4.53 30.28
N CYS A 172 15.08 -3.26 30.12
CA CYS A 172 16.48 -2.81 29.95
C CYS A 172 17.33 -3.61 28.92
N GLY A 173 16.74 -4.06 27.82
CA GLY A 173 17.47 -4.75 26.74
C GLY A 173 17.66 -6.26 26.92
N SER A 174 16.96 -6.93 27.84
CA SER A 174 17.05 -8.39 28.01
C SER A 174 16.54 -9.23 26.82
N PHE A 175 15.84 -8.62 25.86
CA PHE A 175 15.30 -9.30 24.67
C PHE A 175 15.55 -8.45 23.41
N PRO A 176 16.81 -8.37 22.95
CA PRO A 176 17.19 -7.53 21.81
C PRO A 176 16.51 -7.97 20.50
N ASN A 177 16.47 -9.27 20.19
CA ASN A 177 15.92 -9.77 18.94
C ASN A 177 14.41 -9.54 18.85
N ILE A 178 13.67 -9.80 19.94
CA ILE A 178 12.22 -9.50 19.99
C ILE A 178 11.97 -7.99 19.86
N SER A 179 12.77 -7.17 20.54
CA SER A 179 12.64 -5.71 20.48
C SER A 179 12.83 -5.19 19.05
N ILE A 180 13.84 -5.70 18.33
CA ILE A 180 14.07 -5.36 16.92
C ILE A 180 12.89 -5.83 16.06
N ALA A 181 12.47 -7.10 16.19
CA ALA A 181 11.36 -7.67 15.42
C ALA A 181 10.05 -6.87 15.59
N LEU A 182 9.70 -6.53 16.84
CA LEU A 182 8.50 -5.76 17.15
C LEU A 182 8.61 -4.30 16.72
N ARG A 183 9.80 -3.71 16.72
CA ARG A 183 9.98 -2.36 16.17
C ARG A 183 9.79 -2.36 14.66
N ILE A 184 10.35 -3.35 13.96
CA ILE A 184 10.18 -3.51 12.51
C ILE A 184 8.68 -3.64 12.19
N ILE A 185 7.99 -4.61 12.82
CA ILE A 185 6.58 -4.89 12.51
C ILE A 185 5.65 -3.71 12.79
N LEU A 186 5.89 -2.95 13.87
CA LEU A 186 5.06 -1.79 14.26
C LEU A 186 5.39 -0.54 13.45
N SER A 187 6.56 -0.51 12.79
CA SER A 187 6.97 0.59 11.90
C SER A 187 6.51 0.39 10.46
N ILE A 188 6.23 -0.86 10.06
CA ILE A 188 5.69 -1.16 8.73
C ILE A 188 4.23 -0.67 8.68
N PRO A 189 3.89 0.25 7.77
CA PRO A 189 2.53 0.75 7.67
C PRO A 189 1.63 -0.35 7.09
N VAL A 190 0.90 -1.05 7.96
CA VAL A 190 -0.12 -2.03 7.53
C VAL A 190 -1.34 -1.34 6.88
N THR A 191 -1.52 -0.03 7.10
CA THR A 191 -2.66 0.73 6.59
C THR A 191 -2.23 1.88 5.67
N SER A 192 -2.99 2.11 4.59
CA SER A 192 -2.79 3.23 3.66
C SER A 192 -3.19 4.60 4.24
N ALA A 193 -3.86 4.62 5.39
CA ALA A 193 -4.39 5.84 6.01
C ALA A 193 -3.30 6.90 6.32
N GLY A 194 -2.07 6.45 6.66
CA GLY A 194 -0.92 7.34 6.82
C GLY A 194 -0.54 8.05 5.52
N ALA A 195 -0.55 7.32 4.39
CA ALA A 195 -0.28 7.87 3.07
C ALA A 195 -1.39 8.83 2.61
N GLU A 196 -2.65 8.51 2.86
CA GLU A 196 -3.81 9.36 2.50
C GLU A 196 -3.77 10.73 3.19
N ARG A 197 -3.38 10.78 4.48
CA ARG A 197 -3.19 12.04 5.21
C ARG A 197 -2.06 12.87 4.58
N SER A 198 -0.96 12.24 4.20
CA SER A 198 0.15 12.89 3.50
C SER A 198 -0.25 13.40 2.11
N PHE A 199 -1.07 12.64 1.36
CA PHE A 199 -1.60 13.08 0.07
C PHE A 199 -2.58 14.25 0.18
N SER A 200 -3.39 14.29 1.24
CA SER A 200 -4.26 15.44 1.54
C SER A 200 -3.44 16.70 1.79
N LYS A 201 -2.34 16.60 2.55
CA LYS A 201 -1.39 17.72 2.74
C LYS A 201 -0.67 18.07 1.44
N LEU A 202 -0.28 17.08 0.64
CA LEU A 202 0.34 17.31 -0.67
C LEU A 202 -0.58 18.08 -1.61
N LYS A 203 -1.89 17.85 -1.58
CA LYS A 203 -2.88 18.64 -2.33
C LYS A 203 -2.89 20.11 -1.94
N ILE A 204 -2.65 20.43 -0.67
CA ILE A 204 -2.53 21.82 -0.20
C ILE A 204 -1.22 22.45 -0.70
N ILE A 205 -0.11 21.71 -0.64
CA ILE A 205 1.21 22.17 -1.08
C ILE A 205 1.25 22.37 -2.62
N LYS A 206 0.69 21.42 -3.36
CA LYS A 206 0.56 21.41 -4.82
C LYS A 206 -0.82 21.90 -5.24
N ASN A 207 -1.16 23.12 -4.85
CA ASN A 207 -2.37 23.77 -5.36
C ASN A 207 -2.19 24.18 -6.83
N TYR A 208 -3.30 24.47 -7.52
CA TYR A 208 -3.30 24.82 -8.94
C TYR A 208 -2.30 25.94 -9.28
N LEU A 209 -2.19 26.96 -8.42
CA LEU A 209 -1.28 28.10 -8.57
C LEU A 209 0.21 27.75 -8.37
N ARG A 210 0.53 26.62 -7.72
CA ARG A 210 1.89 26.13 -7.43
C ARG A 210 2.27 24.88 -8.23
N SER A 211 1.47 24.54 -9.24
CA SER A 211 1.62 23.33 -10.05
C SER A 211 2.92 23.26 -10.86
N THR A 212 3.62 24.39 -11.03
CA THR A 212 4.92 24.51 -11.74
C THR A 212 6.14 24.48 -10.82
N LEU A 213 6.00 24.19 -9.53
CA LEU A 213 7.15 24.02 -8.63
C LEU A 213 8.03 22.83 -9.07
N SER A 214 9.34 23.02 -9.04
CA SER A 214 10.28 21.93 -9.29
C SER A 214 10.14 20.83 -8.22
N GLN A 215 10.46 19.59 -8.61
CA GLN A 215 10.34 18.44 -7.71
C GLN A 215 11.10 18.64 -6.40
N CYS A 216 12.30 19.22 -6.44
CA CYS A 216 13.09 19.53 -5.24
C CYS A 216 12.38 20.49 -4.29
N LYS A 217 11.70 21.53 -4.81
CA LYS A 217 10.96 22.47 -3.95
C LYS A 217 9.71 21.82 -3.36
N LEU A 218 9.05 20.96 -4.13
CA LEU A 218 7.88 20.21 -3.67
C LEU A 218 8.24 19.26 -2.54
N THR A 219 9.33 18.50 -2.68
CA THR A 219 9.79 17.57 -1.64
C THR A 219 10.18 18.32 -0.37
N SER A 220 10.96 19.42 -0.46
CA SER A 220 11.31 20.21 0.71
C SER A 220 10.09 20.78 1.45
N LEU A 221 9.10 21.32 0.71
CA LEU A 221 7.87 21.82 1.32
C LEU A 221 7.02 20.69 1.94
N ALA A 222 7.00 19.51 1.31
CA ALA A 222 6.34 18.33 1.87
C ALA A 222 7.00 17.91 3.20
N THR A 223 8.33 17.88 3.27
CA THR A 223 9.07 17.56 4.50
C THR A 223 8.74 18.56 5.61
N LEU A 224 8.76 19.86 5.34
CA LEU A 224 8.38 20.89 6.33
C LEU A 224 6.93 20.72 6.82
N SER A 225 6.01 20.35 5.93
CA SER A 225 4.61 20.12 6.31
C SER A 225 4.40 18.82 7.09
N ILE A 226 5.21 17.79 6.88
CA ILE A 226 5.17 16.54 7.64
C ILE A 226 5.74 16.80 9.05
N GLU A 227 6.89 17.47 9.11
CA GLU A 227 7.59 17.85 10.33
C GLU A 227 7.15 19.23 10.83
N GLN A 228 5.84 19.48 10.83
CA GLN A 228 5.28 20.78 11.17
C GLN A 228 5.70 21.24 12.57
N LYS A 229 5.71 20.33 13.56
CA LYS A 229 6.10 20.65 14.95
C LYS A 229 7.54 21.17 15.05
N ILE A 230 8.45 20.59 14.28
CA ILE A 230 9.86 21.02 14.24
C ILE A 230 9.95 22.34 13.48
N THR A 231 9.24 22.46 12.36
CA THR A 231 9.20 23.68 11.55
C THR A 231 8.68 24.88 12.32
N ASP A 232 7.65 24.71 13.14
CA ASP A 232 7.07 25.76 13.99
C ASP A 232 8.04 26.22 15.10
N SER A 233 9.06 25.40 15.43
CA SER A 233 10.10 25.74 16.41
C SER A 233 11.31 26.48 15.80
N LEU A 234 11.38 26.61 14.47
CA LEU A 234 12.47 27.29 13.80
C LEU A 234 12.33 28.81 13.90
N ASP A 235 13.44 29.51 14.17
CA ASP A 235 13.46 30.97 14.05
C ASP A 235 13.67 31.39 12.59
N PHE A 236 12.59 31.84 11.96
CA PHE A 236 12.62 32.34 10.59
C PHE A 236 13.50 33.59 10.44
N SER A 237 13.66 34.40 11.48
CA SER A 237 14.46 35.62 11.46
C SER A 237 15.94 35.29 11.28
N GLU A 238 16.42 34.34 12.08
CA GLU A 238 17.78 33.81 11.99
C GLU A 238 18.02 33.16 10.62
N LEU A 239 17.09 32.33 10.15
CA LEU A 239 17.19 31.67 8.84
C LEU A 239 17.27 32.67 7.68
N ILE A 240 16.48 33.76 7.73
CA ILE A 240 16.54 34.82 6.72
C ILE A 240 17.90 35.51 6.74
N ALA A 241 18.46 35.78 7.93
CA ALA A 241 19.78 36.39 8.06
C ALA A 241 20.88 35.48 7.48
N ILE A 242 20.85 34.18 7.80
CA ILE A 242 21.78 33.17 7.27
C ILE A 242 21.69 33.11 5.74
N PHE A 243 20.46 33.05 5.20
CA PHE A 243 20.24 33.00 3.76
C PHE A 243 20.75 34.27 3.06
N ALA A 244 20.49 35.44 3.64
CA ALA A 244 20.97 36.72 3.13
C ALA A 244 22.50 36.78 3.13
N ALA A 245 23.16 36.34 4.21
CA ALA A 245 24.61 36.28 4.31
C ALA A 245 25.23 35.32 3.29
N ALA A 246 24.60 34.16 3.05
CA ALA A 246 25.06 33.18 2.07
C ALA A 246 24.95 33.69 0.62
N LYS A 247 23.93 34.50 0.32
CA LYS A 247 23.69 35.06 -1.02
C LYS A 247 24.37 36.41 -1.24
N ALA A 248 24.90 37.04 -0.19
CA ALA A 248 25.62 38.30 -0.29
C ALA A 248 26.86 38.12 -1.17
N ARG A 249 27.01 38.97 -2.19
CA ARG A 249 28.23 39.02 -3.01
C ARG A 249 29.39 39.46 -2.12
N LYS A 250 30.32 38.54 -1.87
CA LYS A 250 31.61 38.84 -1.22
C LYS A 250 32.49 39.58 -2.22
N LYS A 251 32.46 40.91 -2.22
CA LYS A 251 33.44 41.72 -2.95
C LYS A 251 34.70 41.77 -2.08
N GLN A 252 35.77 41.07 -2.49
CA GLN A 252 37.07 41.27 -1.86
C GLN A 252 37.61 42.61 -2.35
N PHE A 253 37.96 43.48 -1.40
CA PHE A 253 38.65 44.74 -1.65
C PHE A 253 40.14 44.53 -1.54
#